data_AF-A0A8D8NFH1-F1
#
_entry.id   AF-A0A8D8NFH1-F1
#
_cell.length_a   1.000
_cell.length_b   1.000
_cell.length_c   1.000
_cell.angle_alpha   90.00
_cell.angle_beta   90.00
_cell.angle_gamma   90.00
#
_symmetry.space_group_name_H-M   'P 1'
#
loop_
_entity.id
_entity.type
_entity.pdbx_description
1 polymer ?
#
loop_
_entity_poly.entity_id
_entity_poly.type
_entity_poly.pdbx_seq_one_letter_code
_entity_poly.pdbx_strand_id
1 'polypeptide(L)'
;KAKVFGATDFLNPKSFNKPISEVLIEMTNGGVDFSLECVGNTEVSRLALESCAKGWGLSVLVGYTNTDFSSKPIQLIYGKTWKGTLLGGFKIKDGVPKLVLDYMSGKIM
;
A
#
# COMPACT_ATOMS: atom_id res chain seq x y z
N LYS A 1 -6.95 -1.47 -17.10
CA LYS A 1 -5.63 -2.09 -17.37
C LYS A 1 -5.04 -2.82 -16.16
N ALA A 2 -5.34 -2.44 -14.89
CA ALA A 2 -4.78 -3.12 -13.70
C ALA A 2 -4.98 -4.66 -13.62
N LYS A 3 -6.08 -5.20 -14.15
CA LYS A 3 -6.35 -6.66 -14.14
C LYS A 3 -5.25 -7.49 -14.81
N VAL A 4 -4.56 -6.96 -15.83
CA VAL A 4 -3.46 -7.70 -16.51
C VAL A 4 -2.23 -7.86 -15.61
N PHE A 5 -2.11 -7.03 -14.57
CA PHE A 5 -1.05 -7.09 -13.56
C PHE A 5 -1.50 -7.84 -12.29
N GLY A 6 -2.66 -8.50 -12.32
CA GLY A 6 -3.14 -9.37 -11.24
C GLY A 6 -4.16 -8.75 -10.27
N ALA A 7 -4.63 -7.52 -10.50
CA ALA A 7 -5.70 -6.95 -9.66
C ALA A 7 -7.02 -7.71 -9.84
N THR A 8 -7.63 -8.16 -8.74
CA THR A 8 -8.92 -8.88 -8.72
C THR A 8 -10.10 -7.90 -8.68
N ASP A 9 -9.99 -6.87 -7.86
CA ASP A 9 -11.04 -5.91 -7.55
C ASP A 9 -10.60 -4.49 -7.90
N PHE A 10 -11.58 -3.64 -8.20
CA PHE A 10 -11.35 -2.23 -8.44
C PHE A 10 -12.43 -1.40 -7.76
N LEU A 11 -12.00 -0.43 -6.97
CA LEU A 11 -12.88 0.50 -6.28
C LEU A 11 -12.55 1.93 -6.69
N ASN A 12 -13.58 2.69 -7.04
CA ASN A 12 -13.50 4.13 -7.16
C ASN A 12 -14.02 4.75 -5.85
N PRO A 13 -13.18 5.45 -5.05
CA PRO A 13 -13.61 6.07 -3.80
C PRO A 13 -14.81 7.02 -3.95
N LYS A 14 -14.96 7.65 -5.13
CA LYS A 14 -16.08 8.57 -5.42
C LYS A 14 -17.44 7.86 -5.56
N SER A 15 -17.44 6.54 -5.68
CA SER A 15 -18.66 5.73 -5.78
C SER A 15 -19.24 5.33 -4.42
N PHE A 16 -18.65 5.80 -3.32
CA PHE A 16 -19.05 5.44 -1.96
C PHE A 16 -19.28 6.70 -1.11
N ASN A 17 -20.26 6.61 -0.21
CA ASN A 17 -20.58 7.70 0.73
C ASN A 17 -19.79 7.62 2.06
N LYS A 18 -18.99 6.57 2.23
CA LYS A 18 -18.15 6.34 3.41
C LYS A 18 -16.67 6.31 3.02
N PRO A 19 -15.75 6.53 3.97
CA PRO A 19 -14.32 6.44 3.70
C PRO A 19 -13.95 5.12 3.05
N ILE A 20 -13.06 5.16 2.06
CA ILE A 20 -12.66 3.95 1.33
C ILE A 20 -12.04 2.89 2.26
N SER A 21 -11.42 3.30 3.37
CA SER A 21 -10.87 2.40 4.38
C SER A 21 -11.95 1.54 5.05
N GLU A 22 -13.13 2.09 5.31
CA GLU A 22 -14.26 1.33 5.88
C GLU A 22 -14.83 0.34 4.84
N VAL A 23 -14.95 0.77 3.58
CA VAL A 23 -15.36 -0.12 2.49
C VAL A 23 -14.42 -1.31 2.38
N LEU A 24 -13.11 -1.07 2.42
CA LEU A 24 -12.10 -2.13 2.34
C LEU A 24 -12.14 -3.06 3.55
N ILE A 25 -12.30 -2.53 4.77
CA ILE A 25 -12.44 -3.34 5.99
C ILE A 25 -13.64 -4.29 5.87
N GLU A 26 -14.79 -3.81 5.43
CA GLU A 26 -15.99 -4.64 5.28
C GLU A 26 -15.82 -5.71 4.20
N MET A 27 -15.27 -5.33 3.03
CA MET A 27 -15.04 -6.27 1.93
C MET A 27 -14.05 -7.38 2.29
N THR A 28 -13.11 -7.09 3.19
CA THR A 28 -12.04 -8.01 3.57
C THR A 28 -12.26 -8.63 4.95
N ASN A 29 -13.43 -8.41 5.57
CA ASN A 29 -13.78 -8.91 6.89
C ASN A 29 -12.75 -8.59 7.99
N GLY A 30 -12.24 -7.36 7.99
CA GLY A 30 -11.33 -6.87 9.04
C GLY A 30 -10.19 -5.98 8.57
N GLY A 31 -10.01 -5.80 7.26
CA GLY A 31 -8.92 -5.02 6.65
C GLY A 31 -7.92 -5.91 5.93
N VAL A 32 -7.11 -5.29 5.07
CA VAL A 32 -6.07 -5.99 4.29
C VAL A 32 -4.83 -6.28 5.13
N ASP A 33 -4.16 -7.40 4.85
CA ASP A 33 -2.88 -7.71 5.50
C ASP A 33 -1.81 -6.67 5.15
N PHE A 34 -1.79 -6.24 3.89
CA PHE A 34 -0.85 -5.26 3.37
C PHE A 34 -1.56 -4.19 2.55
N SER A 35 -1.16 -2.93 2.74
CA SER A 35 -1.54 -1.83 1.85
C SER A 35 -0.31 -1.09 1.33
N LEU A 36 -0.40 -0.61 0.09
CA LEU A 36 0.62 0.16 -0.60
C LEU A 36 0.01 1.50 -0.99
N GLU A 37 0.55 2.60 -0.48
CA GLU A 37 0.22 3.94 -0.97
C GLU A 37 1.20 4.30 -2.09
N CYS A 38 0.69 4.52 -3.30
CA CYS A 38 1.50 4.70 -4.51
C CYS A 38 1.23 6.04 -5.23
N VAL A 39 0.65 7.04 -4.54
CA VAL A 39 0.23 8.31 -5.14
C VAL A 39 1.05 9.49 -4.62
N GLY A 40 1.40 9.50 -3.33
CA GLY A 40 2.02 10.64 -2.66
C GLY A 40 1.00 11.62 -2.09
N ASN A 41 -0.20 11.15 -1.74
CA ASN A 41 -1.24 11.98 -1.12
C ASN A 41 -1.39 11.65 0.37
N THR A 42 -1.30 12.66 1.25
CA THR A 42 -1.28 12.47 2.71
C THR A 42 -2.58 11.88 3.27
N GLU A 43 -3.73 12.21 2.67
CA GLU A 43 -5.01 11.61 3.04
C GLU A 43 -5.07 10.14 2.64
N VAL A 44 -4.61 9.81 1.42
CA VAL A 44 -4.54 8.42 0.94
C VAL A 44 -3.57 7.61 1.79
N SER A 45 -2.44 8.19 2.22
CA SER A 45 -1.49 7.56 3.15
C SER A 45 -2.16 7.16 4.47
N ARG A 46 -2.95 8.06 5.06
CA ARG A 46 -3.71 7.74 6.28
C ARG A 46 -4.74 6.65 6.03
N LEU A 47 -5.51 6.76 4.95
CA LEU A 47 -6.55 5.80 4.60
C LEU A 47 -5.97 4.41 4.31
N ALA A 48 -4.78 4.32 3.70
CA ALA A 48 -4.08 3.07 3.47
C ALA A 48 -3.74 2.34 4.79
N LEU A 49 -3.26 3.07 5.81
CA LEU A 49 -3.04 2.50 7.14
C LEU A 49 -4.35 2.10 7.82
N GLU A 50 -5.38 2.93 7.72
CA GLU A 50 -6.68 2.64 8.31
C GLU A 50 -7.34 1.40 7.67
N SER A 51 -7.09 1.13 6.39
CA SER A 51 -7.60 -0.03 5.65
C SER A 51 -6.96 -1.36 6.06
N CYS A 52 -5.82 -1.33 6.75
CA CYS A 52 -5.11 -2.54 7.17
C CYS A 52 -5.82 -3.29 8.31
N ALA A 53 -5.59 -4.60 8.39
CA ALA A 53 -6.11 -5.45 9.45
C ALA A 53 -5.62 -5.02 10.83
N LYS A 54 -6.53 -5.06 11.81
CA LYS A 54 -6.18 -4.87 13.23
C LYS A 54 -5.29 -6.02 13.70
N GLY A 55 -4.22 -5.70 14.42
CA GLY A 55 -3.32 -6.67 15.06
C GLY A 55 -2.03 -6.93 14.29
N TRP A 56 -2.06 -6.99 12.96
CA TRP A 56 -0.89 -7.36 12.15
C TRP A 56 -0.69 -6.56 10.86
N GLY A 57 -1.67 -5.78 10.43
CA GLY A 57 -1.65 -5.18 9.10
C GLY A 57 -0.48 -4.19 8.89
N LEU A 58 0.13 -4.23 7.71
CA LEU A 58 1.27 -3.40 7.32
C LEU A 58 0.90 -2.45 6.17
N SER A 59 1.02 -1.16 6.43
CA SER A 59 0.92 -0.13 5.39
C SER A 59 2.30 0.37 4.99
N VAL A 60 2.59 0.39 3.69
CA VAL A 60 3.85 0.88 3.12
C VAL A 60 3.61 2.08 2.23
N LEU A 61 4.29 3.18 2.55
CA LEU A 61 4.36 4.38 1.72
C LEU A 61 5.39 4.19 0.61
N VAL A 62 4.93 4.25 -0.63
CA VAL A 62 5.73 4.21 -1.85
C VAL A 62 5.68 5.56 -2.56
N GLY A 63 4.53 6.24 -2.52
CA GLY A 63 4.36 7.58 -3.06
C GLY A 63 5.17 8.62 -2.28
N TYR A 64 5.75 9.57 -3.01
CA TYR A 64 6.54 10.66 -2.44
C TYR A 64 5.68 11.89 -2.18
N THR A 65 5.90 12.56 -1.06
CA THR A 65 5.33 13.88 -0.77
C THR A 65 6.26 14.71 0.12
N ASN A 66 6.19 16.04 0.01
CA ASN A 66 6.88 16.98 0.91
C ASN A 66 5.97 17.48 2.04
N THR A 67 4.75 16.95 2.13
CA THR A 67 3.76 17.38 3.12
C THR A 67 3.72 16.41 4.28
N ASP A 68 3.64 16.96 5.50
CA ASP A 68 3.44 16.16 6.70
C ASP A 68 2.14 15.37 6.62
N PHE A 69 2.17 14.17 7.17
CA PHE A 69 1.00 13.30 7.28
C PHE A 69 0.78 12.92 8.74
N SER A 70 -0.43 12.52 9.08
CA SER A 70 -0.80 12.13 10.43
C SER A 70 -1.75 10.94 10.44
N SER A 71 -1.73 10.19 11.53
CA SER A 71 -2.72 9.18 11.84
C SER A 71 -2.94 9.11 13.34
N LYS A 72 -4.09 8.60 13.75
CA LYS A 72 -4.39 8.43 15.18
C LYS A 72 -3.43 7.37 15.76
N PRO A 73 -2.72 7.63 16.87
CA PRO A 73 -1.78 6.67 17.47
C PRO A 73 -2.41 5.30 17.77
N ILE A 74 -3.73 5.27 18.03
CA ILE A 74 -4.47 4.04 18.25
C ILE A 74 -4.35 3.04 17.09
N GLN A 75 -4.13 3.49 15.85
CA GLN A 75 -3.91 2.61 14.71
C GLN A 75 -2.68 1.71 14.93
N LEU A 76 -1.59 2.27 15.46
CA LEU A 76 -0.36 1.53 15.75
C LEU A 76 -0.46 0.73 17.04
N ILE A 77 -1.10 1.30 18.09
CA ILE A 77 -1.36 0.58 19.36
C ILE A 77 -2.19 -0.68 19.10
N TYR A 78 -3.09 -0.63 18.12
CA TYR A 78 -3.86 -1.79 17.67
C TYR A 78 -3.07 -2.80 16.84
N GLY A 79 -1.74 -2.70 16.78
CA GLY A 79 -0.86 -3.69 16.17
C GLY A 79 -0.55 -3.46 14.69
N LYS A 80 -1.03 -2.36 14.10
CA LYS A 80 -0.67 -2.03 12.72
C LYS A 80 0.76 -1.49 12.64
N THR A 81 1.39 -1.72 11.51
CA THR A 81 2.71 -1.16 11.20
C THR A 81 2.60 -0.17 10.06
N TRP A 82 3.26 0.99 10.18
CA TRP A 82 3.38 1.97 9.11
C TRP A 82 4.84 2.19 8.76
N LYS A 83 5.22 1.94 7.51
CA LYS A 83 6.60 2.04 7.01
C LYS A 83 6.64 2.77 5.67
N GLY A 84 7.83 3.18 5.27
CA GLY A 84 8.10 3.68 3.92
C GLY A 84 9.11 2.81 3.20
N THR A 85 9.21 2.99 1.89
CA THR A 85 10.25 2.39 1.07
C THR A 85 10.84 3.41 0.11
N LEU A 86 12.15 3.30 -0.13
CA LEU A 86 12.85 4.03 -1.19
C LEU A 86 13.46 3.00 -2.13
N LEU A 87 13.20 3.15 -3.44
CA LEU A 87 13.66 2.22 -4.48
C LEU A 87 13.27 0.76 -4.18
N GLY A 88 12.10 0.53 -3.56
CA GLY A 88 11.64 -0.81 -3.18
C GLY A 88 12.51 -1.54 -2.15
N GLY A 89 13.45 -0.83 -1.48
CA GLY A 89 14.41 -1.43 -0.55
C GLY A 89 15.58 -2.13 -1.24
N PHE A 90 15.74 -1.98 -2.56
CA PHE A 90 16.85 -2.59 -3.29
C PHE A 90 18.19 -1.93 -2.95
N LYS A 91 19.19 -2.75 -2.64
CA LYS A 91 20.60 -2.35 -2.70
C LYS A 91 20.98 -2.22 -4.17
N ILE A 92 20.97 -1.00 -4.71
CA ILE A 92 21.01 -0.72 -6.15
C ILE A 92 22.08 -1.52 -6.91
N LYS A 93 23.33 -1.50 -6.42
CA LYS A 93 24.48 -2.17 -7.07
C LYS A 93 24.26 -3.67 -7.28
N ASP A 94 23.59 -4.33 -6.34
CA ASP A 94 23.35 -5.77 -6.38
C ASP A 94 21.96 -6.12 -6.92
N GLY A 95 21.00 -5.22 -6.73
CA GLY A 95 19.58 -5.43 -7.02
C GLY A 95 19.22 -5.17 -8.48
N VAL A 96 19.73 -4.08 -9.07
CA VAL A 96 19.39 -3.71 -10.46
C VAL A 96 19.87 -4.76 -11.46
N PRO A 97 21.11 -5.30 -11.40
CA PRO A 97 21.52 -6.36 -12.30
C PRO A 97 20.63 -7.60 -12.22
N LYS A 98 20.17 -7.98 -11.02
CA LYS A 98 19.25 -9.10 -10.83
C LYS A 98 17.87 -8.83 -11.43
N LEU A 99 17.38 -7.60 -11.30
CA LEU A 99 16.10 -7.18 -11.91
C LEU A 99 16.17 -7.28 -13.44
N VAL A 100 17.29 -6.87 -14.05
CA VAL A 100 17.51 -7.01 -15.50
C VAL A 100 17.52 -8.49 -15.91
N LEU A 101 18.17 -9.37 -15.16
CA LEU A 101 18.17 -10.81 -15.44
C LEU A 101 16.77 -11.43 -15.30
N ASP A 102 16.01 -11.04 -14.28
CA ASP A 102 14.62 -11.46 -14.09
C ASP A 102 13.74 -11.00 -15.27
N TYR A 103 13.97 -9.79 -15.81
CA TYR A 103 13.28 -9.30 -17.01
C TYR A 103 13.68 -10.08 -18.27
N MET A 104 14.98 -10.27 -18.51
CA MET A 104 15.49 -11.00 -19.68
C MET A 104 15.06 -12.47 -19.71
N SER A 105 14.83 -13.08 -18.55
CA SER A 105 14.31 -14.44 -18.41
C SER A 105 12.78 -14.52 -18.49
N GLY A 106 12.08 -13.39 -18.60
CA GLY A 106 10.62 -13.32 -18.66
C GLY A 106 9.91 -13.56 -17.33
N LYS A 107 10.64 -13.54 -16.20
CA LYS A 107 10.07 -13.72 -14.85
C LYS A 107 9.29 -12.48 -14.39
N ILE A 108 9.70 -11.30 -14.84
CA ILE A 108 9.00 -10.04 -14.63
C ILE A 108 8.78 -9.34 -15.97
N MET A 109 7.67 -8.61 -16.09
CA MET A 109 7.21 -7.93 -17.31
C MET A 109 7.39 -6.42 -17.19
#